data_AF-A0A969J5M9-F1
#
_entry.id   AF-A0A969J5M9-F1
#
_cell.length_a   1.000
_cell.length_b   1.000
_cell.length_c   1.000
_cell.angle_alpha   90.00
_cell.angle_beta   90.00
_cell.angle_gamma   90.00
#
_symmetry.space_group_name_H-M   'P 1'
#
loop_
_entity.id
_entity.type
_entity.pdbx_description
1 polymer ?
#
loop_
_entity_poly.entity_id
_entity_poly.type
_entity_poly.pdbx_seq_one_letter_code
_entity_poly.pdbx_strand_id
1 'polypeptide(L)' 'MVDAGYPKTIASLPWKGLPHYFTKNLDAAVNWNHEKAYFFKGDEYICYDINQGCVEPTHPLKIKEGWFNF' A
#
# COMPACT_ATOMS: atom_id res chain seq x y z
N MET A 1 -23.50 6.76 -0.93
CA MET A 1 -23.51 6.44 0.52
C MET A 1 -22.25 5.64 0.81
N VAL A 2 -21.69 5.71 2.02
CA VAL A 2 -20.54 4.89 2.41
C VAL A 2 -21.03 3.52 2.84
N ASP A 3 -20.27 2.47 2.54
CA ASP A 3 -20.60 1.09 2.92
C ASP A 3 -20.69 0.93 4.45
N ALA A 4 -21.63 0.11 4.90
CA ALA A 4 -21.83 -0.15 6.32
C ALA A 4 -20.57 -0.72 6.98
N GLY A 5 -20.18 -0.14 8.13
CA GLY A 5 -18.99 -0.55 8.87
C GLY A 5 -17.70 0.15 8.45
N TYR A 6 -17.75 1.14 7.56
CA TYR A 6 -16.68 2.10 7.30
C TYR A 6 -16.95 3.47 7.95
N PRO A 7 -15.92 4.28 8.25
CA PRO A 7 -14.50 4.04 8.00
C PRO A 7 -13.88 3.00 8.94
N LYS A 8 -12.94 2.21 8.41
CA LYS A 8 -12.11 1.28 9.19
C LYS A 8 -10.69 1.81 9.24
N THR A 9 -9.99 1.51 10.34
CA THR A 9 -8.55 1.78 10.40
C THR A 9 -7.84 0.78 9.49
N ILE A 10 -6.78 1.23 8.79
CA ILE A 10 -5.99 0.36 7.93
C ILE A 10 -5.44 -0.84 8.73
N ALA A 11 -5.01 -0.59 9.97
CA ALA A 11 -4.51 -1.63 10.89
C ALA A 11 -5.57 -2.69 11.26
N SER A 12 -6.87 -2.38 11.19
CA SER A 12 -7.94 -3.35 11.48
C SER A 12 -8.27 -4.30 10.32
N LEU A 13 -7.74 -4.02 9.13
CA LEU A 13 -7.99 -4.79 7.93
C LEU A 13 -6.88 -5.83 7.69
N PRO A 14 -7.18 -6.98 7.06
CA PRO A 14 -6.25 -8.10 6.90
C PRO A 14 -5.25 -7.90 5.74
N TRP A 15 -4.56 -6.75 5.69
CA TRP A 15 -3.53 -6.48 4.69
C TRP A 15 -2.26 -7.30 4.99
N LYS A 16 -2.18 -8.52 4.46
CA LYS A 16 -1.08 -9.43 4.73
C LYS A 16 0.27 -8.83 4.30
N GLY A 17 1.25 -8.87 5.20
CA GLY A 17 2.59 -8.33 4.94
C GLY A 17 2.70 -6.81 4.99
N LEU A 18 1.62 -6.08 5.30
CA LEU A 18 1.66 -4.62 5.45
C LEU A 18 2.52 -4.23 6.67
N PRO A 19 3.64 -3.51 6.49
CA PRO A 19 4.45 -3.06 7.61
C PRO A 19 3.65 -2.12 8.52
N HIS A 20 3.86 -2.20 9.84
CA HIS A 20 3.13 -1.35 10.80
C HIS A 20 3.27 0.16 10.49
N TYR A 21 4.43 0.58 9.99
CA TYR A 21 4.67 1.96 9.57
C TYR A 21 3.74 2.43 8.45
N PHE A 22 3.26 1.54 7.56
CA PHE A 22 2.32 1.84 6.47
C PHE A 22 0.84 1.79 6.89
N THR A 23 0.53 1.52 8.17
CA THR A 23 -0.87 1.45 8.63
C THR A 23 -1.49 2.81 8.99
N LYS A 24 -0.72 3.91 8.87
CA LYS A 24 -1.17 5.27 9.18
C LYS A 24 -0.39 6.31 8.39
N ASN A 25 -1.01 7.48 8.15
CA ASN A 25 -0.38 8.64 7.50
C ASN A 25 0.29 8.26 6.19
N LEU A 26 -0.46 7.62 5.28
CA LEU A 26 -0.01 7.40 3.91
C LEU A 26 -0.14 8.72 3.15
N ASP A 27 0.82 8.99 2.27
CA ASP A 27 0.84 10.21 1.47
C ASP A 27 0.00 10.04 0.20
N ALA A 28 0.06 8.85 -0.41
CA ALA A 28 -0.70 8.51 -1.59
C ALA A 28 -0.91 7.00 -1.73
N ALA A 29 -1.88 6.62 -2.55
CA ALA A 29 -2.08 5.25 -3.01
C ALA A 29 -2.56 5.26 -4.47
N VAL A 30 -2.06 4.32 -5.27
CA VAL A 30 -2.42 4.17 -6.69
C VAL A 30 -2.72 2.70 -6.98
N ASN A 31 -3.87 2.42 -7.56
CA ASN A 31 -4.12 1.15 -8.24
C ASN A 31 -3.58 1.28 -9.66
N TRP A 32 -2.52 0.55 -9.99
CA TRP A 32 -1.79 0.73 -11.24
C TRP A 32 -2.41 -0.05 -12.41
N ASN A 33 -2.80 -1.30 -12.17
CA ASN A 33 -3.26 -2.19 -13.24
C ASN A 33 -4.25 -3.28 -12.79
N HIS A 34 -5.10 -3.02 -11.79
CA HIS A 34 -5.99 -4.01 -11.13
C HIS A 34 -5.27 -5.17 -10.43
N GLU A 35 -4.01 -5.44 -10.75
CA GLU A 35 -3.20 -6.50 -10.14
C GLU A 35 -2.29 -5.95 -9.05
N LYS A 36 -1.80 -4.71 -9.21
CA LYS A 36 -0.89 -4.07 -8.26
C LYS A 36 -1.47 -2.76 -7.73
N ALA A 37 -1.39 -2.59 -6.42
CA ALA A 37 -1.60 -1.33 -5.74
C ALA A 37 -0.29 -0.87 -5.09
N TYR A 38 0.04 0.41 -5.25
CA TYR A 38 1.19 1.03 -4.63
C TYR A 38 0.74 1.99 -3.55
N PHE A 39 1.38 1.94 -2.38
CA PHE A 39 1.15 2.87 -1.29
C PHE A 39 2.45 3.59 -0.99
N PHE A 40 2.37 4.91 -0.80
CA PHE A 40 3.53 5.80 -0.66
C PHE A 40 3.52 6.46 0.70
N LYS A 41 4.70 6.56 1.31
CA LYS A 41 4.92 7.24 2.58
C LYS A 41 6.36 7.73 2.71
N GLY A 42 6.55 9.03 2.91
CA GLY A 42 7.86 9.66 2.94
C GLY A 42 8.61 9.41 1.63
N ASP A 43 9.83 8.88 1.72
CA ASP A 43 10.66 8.50 0.58
C ASP A 43 10.53 7.02 0.20
N GLU A 44 9.51 6.32 0.71
CA GLU A 44 9.29 4.89 0.56
C GLU A 44 7.94 4.54 -0.09
N TYR A 45 7.89 3.36 -0.68
CA TYR A 45 6.66 2.76 -1.18
C TYR A 45 6.59 1.26 -0.91
N ILE A 46 5.38 0.70 -0.91
CA ILE A 46 5.14 -0.74 -0.96
C ILE A 46 4.36 -1.11 -2.23
N CYS A 47 4.62 -2.30 -2.77
CA CYS A 47 3.78 -2.93 -3.78
C CYS A 47 2.89 -3.98 -3.11
N TYR A 48 1.57 -3.84 -3.25
CA TYR A 48 0.58 -4.81 -2.80
C TYR A 48 0.01 -5.54 -4.00
N ASP A 49 0.19 -6.86 -4.00
CA ASP A 49 -0.40 -7.74 -4.98
C ASP A 49 -1.88 -7.95 -4.62
N ILE A 50 -2.78 -7.41 -5.44
CA ILE A 50 -4.22 -7.46 -5.24
C ILE A 50 -4.74 -8.89 -5.41
N ASN A 51 -4.15 -9.66 -6.33
CA ASN A 51 -4.58 -11.04 -6.60
C ASN A 51 -4.18 -11.99 -5.46
N GLN A 52 -2.98 -11.82 -4.91
CA GLN A 52 -2.50 -12.62 -3.77
C GLN A 52 -2.96 -12.06 -2.42
N GLY A 53 -3.41 -10.81 -2.38
CA GLY A 53 -3.84 -10.14 -1.16
C GLY A 53 -2.70 -9.89 -0.18
N CYS A 54 -1.47 -9.65 -0.66
CA CYS A 54 -0.31 -9.43 0.20
C CYS A 54 0.70 -8.43 -0.37
N VAL A 55 1.49 -7.82 0.53
CA VAL A 55 2.67 -7.02 0.16
C VAL A 55 3.75 -7.93 -0.42
N GLU A 56 4.40 -7.47 -1.48
CA GLU A 56 5.55 -8.17 -2.06
C GLU A 56 6.73 -8.24 -1.08
N PRO A 57 7.42 -9.39 -0.92
CA PRO A 57 8.37 -9.64 0.18
C PRO A 57 9.54 -8.66 0.32
N THR A 58 9.93 -7.96 -0.73
CA THR A 58 11.09 -7.06 -0.74
C THR A 58 10.77 -5.62 -0.33
N HIS A 59 9.49 -5.32 -0.06
CA HIS A 59 9.04 -3.98 0.30
C HIS A 59 9.02 -3.74 1.82
N PRO A 60 9.18 -2.47 2.29
CA PRO A 60 9.22 -1.23 1.51
C PRO A 60 10.54 -0.99 0.78
N LEU A 61 10.46 -0.25 -0.34
CA LEU A 61 11.60 0.21 -1.14
C LEU A 61 11.62 1.74 -1.23
N LYS A 62 12.77 2.32 -1.56
CA LYS A 62 12.87 3.77 -1.77
C LYS A 62 12.23 4.16 -3.10
N ILE A 63 11.44 5.24 -3.10
CA ILE A 63 10.79 5.79 -4.30
C ILE A 63 11.83 6.05 -5.39
N LYS A 64 12.98 6.64 -5.03
CA LYS A 64 14.07 6.91 -5.97
C LYS A 64 14.66 5.67 -6.67
N GLU A 65 14.45 4.47 -6.13
CA GLU A 65 14.99 3.22 -6.70
C GLU A 65 14.00 2.57 -7.67
N GLY A 66 12.69 2.68 -7.41
CA GLY A 66 11.64 2.05 -8.21
C GLY A 66 10.83 2.99 -9.11
N TRP A 67 10.79 4.28 -8.79
CA TRP A 67 9.96 5.32 -9.41
C TRP A 67 10.81 6.50 -9.88
N PHE A 68 11.92 6.22 -10.57
CA PHE A 68 12.93 7.23 -10.95
C PHE A 68 12.63 7.96 -12.27
N ASN A 69 11.67 7.47 -13.07
CA ASN A 69 11.33 8.01 -14.40
C ASN A 69 10.01 8.82 -14.39
N PHE A 70 9.58 9.30 -13.23
CA PHE A 70 8.39 10.12 -13.04
C PHE A 70 8.73 11.42 -12.32
#